data_AF-A0A2E3N519-F1
#
_entry.id   AF-A0A2E3N519-F1
#
_cell.length_a   1.000
_cell.length_b   1.000
_cell.length_c   1.000
_cell.angle_alpha   90.00
_cell.angle_beta   90.00
_cell.angle_gamma   90.00
#
_symmetry.space_group_name_H-M   'P 1'
#
loop_
_entity.id
_entity.type
_entity.pdbx_description
1 polymer ?
#
loop_
_entity_poly.entity_id
_entity_poly.type
_entity_poly.pdbx_seq_one_letter_code
_entity_poly.pdbx_strand_id
1 'polypeptide(L)'
;MPSLDHPEDRPHPFVYFIKICNHSEDRVSILGRKWVVRENDSEDVIVVEGGGVVGQNPDLGPGEEFSYNSYHVTRSSGYAEGSFFGTTESGKSIFVRIPRFNLSIPEWA
;
A
#
# COMPACT_ATOMS: atom_id res chain seq x y z
N MET A 1 5.61 -7.15 12.73
CA MET A 1 5.09 -5.80 13.00
C MET A 1 6.10 -4.78 12.48
N PRO A 2 5.66 -3.69 11.82
CA PRO A 2 6.57 -2.66 11.34
C PRO A 2 7.11 -1.82 12.51
N SER A 3 8.11 -0.96 12.27
CA SER A 3 8.75 -0.16 13.34
C SER A 3 7.84 0.90 13.96
N LEU A 4 6.87 1.40 13.19
CA LEU A 4 5.93 2.47 13.61
C LEU A 4 6.60 3.81 13.92
N ASP A 5 7.78 4.05 13.34
CA ASP A 5 8.48 5.33 13.45
C ASP A 5 7.61 6.44 12.87
N HIS A 6 7.46 7.52 13.61
CA HIS A 6 6.63 8.66 13.25
C HIS A 6 7.27 9.98 13.71
N PRO A 7 7.12 11.06 12.94
CA PRO A 7 7.51 12.40 13.39
C PRO A 7 6.48 12.96 14.38
N GLU A 8 6.89 13.91 15.21
CA GLU A 8 6.00 14.53 16.22
C GLU A 8 4.73 15.18 15.61
N ASP A 9 4.81 15.67 14.37
CA ASP A 9 3.68 16.33 13.69
C ASP A 9 2.68 15.34 13.06
N ARG A 10 2.99 14.03 13.02
CA ARG A 10 2.11 12.96 12.51
C ARG A 10 2.10 11.76 13.48
N PRO A 11 1.47 11.89 14.65
CA PRO A 11 1.60 10.92 15.74
C PRO A 11 0.78 9.63 15.56
N HIS A 12 0.06 9.47 14.45
CA HIS A 12 -0.85 8.32 14.26
C HIS A 12 -0.31 7.34 13.20
N PRO A 13 0.41 6.28 13.62
CA PRO A 13 0.79 5.19 12.73
C PRO A 13 -0.39 4.21 12.52
N PHE A 14 -0.91 4.16 11.31
CA PHE A 14 -1.95 3.23 10.87
C PHE A 14 -1.35 2.00 10.21
N VAL A 15 -1.41 0.85 10.87
CA VAL A 15 -0.95 -0.44 10.32
C VAL A 15 -2.00 -0.99 9.36
N TYR A 16 -1.55 -1.43 8.19
CA TYR A 16 -2.38 -2.15 7.24
C TYR A 16 -1.76 -3.51 6.89
N PHE A 17 -2.63 -4.45 6.50
CA PHE A 17 -2.29 -5.77 6.02
C PHE A 17 -2.84 -5.90 4.61
N ILE A 18 -1.97 -6.23 3.65
CA ILE A 18 -2.35 -6.37 2.25
C ILE A 18 -1.94 -7.75 1.77
N LYS A 19 -2.88 -8.37 1.08
CA LYS A 19 -2.68 -9.60 0.33
C LYS A 19 -2.84 -9.29 -1.16
N ILE A 20 -1.84 -9.65 -1.94
CA ILE A 20 -1.83 -9.57 -3.39
C ILE A 20 -2.06 -10.99 -3.90
N CYS A 21 -3.14 -11.22 -4.64
CA CYS A 21 -3.46 -12.52 -5.21
C CYS A 21 -3.39 -12.45 -6.74
N ASN A 22 -2.65 -13.36 -7.37
CA ASN A 22 -2.66 -13.48 -8.81
C ASN A 22 -3.79 -14.42 -9.26
N HIS A 23 -4.89 -13.85 -9.74
CA HIS A 23 -6.01 -14.62 -10.30
C HIS A 23 -5.95 -14.73 -11.83
N SER A 24 -4.83 -14.35 -12.46
CA SER A 24 -4.63 -14.49 -13.90
C SER A 24 -3.94 -15.82 -14.23
N GLU A 25 -3.87 -16.13 -15.53
CA GLU A 25 -3.15 -17.29 -16.06
C GLU A 25 -1.66 -16.99 -16.31
N ASP A 26 -1.25 -15.72 -16.23
CA ASP A 26 0.12 -15.28 -16.44
C ASP A 26 0.87 -15.19 -15.11
N ARG A 27 2.18 -15.48 -15.10
CA ARG A 27 3.06 -15.12 -13.99
C ARG A 27 3.28 -13.61 -13.97
N VAL A 28 3.21 -13.01 -12.79
CA VAL A 28 3.20 -11.56 -12.58
C VAL A 28 4.24 -11.15 -11.53
N SER A 29 5.07 -10.17 -11.89
CA SER A 29 6.03 -9.55 -10.99
C SER A 29 5.58 -8.14 -10.60
N ILE A 30 5.50 -7.85 -9.29
CA ILE A 30 5.22 -6.52 -8.75
C ILE A 30 6.54 -5.77 -8.53
N LEU A 31 6.68 -4.66 -9.26
CA LEU A 31 7.92 -3.90 -9.37
C LEU A 31 7.89 -2.59 -8.60
N GLY A 32 6.71 -2.07 -8.28
CA GLY A 32 6.58 -0.81 -7.58
C GLY A 32 5.20 -0.56 -7.03
N ARG A 33 5.10 0.49 -6.23
CA ARG A 33 3.86 0.95 -5.61
C ARG A 33 3.79 2.47 -5.61
N LYS A 34 2.57 2.97 -5.67
CA LYS A 34 2.22 4.36 -5.38
C LYS A 34 1.08 4.38 -4.40
N TRP A 35 1.22 5.19 -3.37
CA TRP A 35 0.18 5.48 -2.39
C TRP A 35 -0.18 6.95 -2.46
N VAL A 36 -1.45 7.22 -2.26
CA VAL A 36 -2.05 8.53 -2.08
C VAL A 36 -2.76 8.48 -0.73
N VAL A 37 -2.25 9.25 0.23
CA VAL A 37 -2.83 9.37 1.57
C VAL A 37 -3.38 10.78 1.71
N ARG A 38 -4.62 10.89 2.16
CA ARG A 38 -5.33 12.16 2.37
C ARG A 38 -5.88 12.20 3.78
N GLU A 39 -5.67 13.34 4.42
CA GLU A 39 -6.06 13.61 5.81
C GLU A 39 -7.35 14.44 5.79
N ASN A 40 -8.27 14.23 6.73
CA ASN A 40 -9.58 14.88 6.71
C ASN A 40 -9.53 16.37 7.07
N ASP A 41 -8.49 16.79 7.82
CA ASP A 41 -8.29 18.15 8.29
C ASP A 41 -7.34 18.98 7.40
N SER A 42 -6.93 18.44 6.24
CA SER A 42 -6.01 19.09 5.31
C SER A 42 -6.41 18.87 3.85
N GLU A 43 -6.12 19.87 3.00
CA GLU A 43 -6.19 19.73 1.54
C GLU A 43 -4.92 19.07 0.96
N ASP A 44 -3.89 18.89 1.80
CA ASP A 44 -2.62 18.30 1.39
C ASP A 44 -2.76 16.83 1.01
N VAL A 45 -1.96 16.41 0.04
CA VAL A 45 -1.91 15.04 -0.45
C VAL A 45 -0.52 14.48 -0.23
N ILE A 46 -0.42 13.43 0.56
CA ILE A 46 0.84 12.72 0.76
C ILE A 46 0.94 11.64 -0.31
N VAL A 47 1.98 11.72 -1.14
CA VAL A 47 2.29 10.72 -2.17
C VAL A 47 3.51 9.93 -1.74
N VAL A 48 3.36 8.60 -1.65
CA VAL A 48 4.48 7.69 -1.32
C VAL A 48 4.70 6.74 -2.48
N GLU A 49 5.86 6.83 -3.11
CA GLU A 49 6.26 6.00 -4.24
C GLU A 49 7.53 5.22 -3.91
N GLY A 50 7.68 4.03 -4.48
CA GLY A 50 8.89 3.25 -4.30
C GLY A 50 8.89 1.94 -5.07
N GLY A 51 10.11 1.45 -5.31
CA GLY A 51 10.34 0.13 -5.85
C GLY A 51 9.85 -0.96 -4.90
N GLY A 52 9.27 -2.01 -5.50
CA GLY A 52 8.74 -3.18 -4.83
C GLY A 52 7.68 -2.89 -3.77
N VAL A 53 7.57 -3.81 -2.83
CA VAL A 53 6.67 -3.80 -1.68
C VAL A 53 7.48 -4.30 -0.49
N VAL A 54 7.63 -3.47 0.56
CA VAL A 54 8.45 -3.76 1.75
C VAL A 54 9.87 -4.27 1.44
N GLY A 55 10.49 -3.73 0.39
CA GLY A 55 11.83 -4.12 -0.05
C GLY A 55 11.90 -5.43 -0.87
N GLN A 56 10.75 -6.00 -1.22
CA GLN A 56 10.64 -7.21 -2.02
C GLN A 56 9.96 -6.91 -3.36
N ASN A 57 10.21 -7.76 -4.36
CA ASN A 57 9.51 -7.75 -5.63
C ASN A 57 8.72 -9.07 -5.77
N PRO A 58 7.47 -9.12 -5.27
CA PRO A 58 6.66 -10.33 -5.37
C PRO A 58 6.56 -10.81 -6.81
N ASP A 59 6.88 -12.07 -7.04
CA ASP A 59 6.78 -12.72 -8.33
C ASP A 59 5.85 -13.92 -8.17
N LEU A 60 4.65 -13.81 -8.72
CA LEU A 60 3.49 -14.64 -8.40
C LEU A 60 3.04 -15.39 -9.64
N GLY A 61 3.09 -16.72 -9.59
CA GLY A 61 2.43 -17.58 -10.56
C GLY A 61 0.90 -17.55 -10.45
N PRO A 62 0.19 -18.21 -11.38
CA PRO A 62 -1.27 -18.33 -11.32
C PRO A 62 -1.74 -18.95 -9.99
N GLY A 63 -2.63 -18.26 -9.30
CA GLY A 63 -3.19 -18.67 -8.01
C GLY A 63 -2.30 -18.38 -6.80
N GLU A 64 -1.07 -17.90 -6.99
CA GLU A 64 -0.18 -17.57 -5.87
C GLU A 64 -0.55 -16.24 -5.21
N GLU A 65 -0.18 -16.12 -3.94
CA GLU A 65 -0.44 -14.94 -3.12
C GLU A 65 0.81 -14.45 -2.38
N PHE A 66 0.87 -13.15 -2.17
CA PHE A 66 1.88 -12.49 -1.35
C PHE A 66 1.20 -11.61 -0.32
N SER A 67 1.55 -11.79 0.95
CA SER A 67 1.01 -11.00 2.05
C SER A 67 2.10 -10.20 2.73
N TYR A 68 1.80 -8.96 3.07
CA TYR A 68 2.68 -8.10 3.85
C TYR A 68 1.89 -7.16 4.74
N ASN A 69 2.57 -6.59 5.72
CA ASN A 69 2.05 -5.51 6.54
C ASN A 69 3.01 -4.32 6.48
N SER A 70 2.45 -3.12 6.56
CA SER A 70 3.21 -1.88 6.66
C SER A 70 2.32 -0.83 7.33
N TYR A 71 2.67 0.44 7.26
CA TYR A 71 1.91 1.50 7.90
C TYR A 71 2.01 2.83 7.15
N HIS A 72 1.04 3.71 7.42
CA HIS A 72 1.09 5.13 7.08
C HIS A 72 1.07 5.95 8.37
N VAL A 73 1.76 7.09 8.39
CA VAL A 73 1.72 8.03 9.51
C VAL A 73 0.93 9.26 9.08
N THR A 74 -0.05 9.65 9.89
CA THR A 74 -0.87 10.83 9.65
C THR A 74 -1.04 11.65 10.95
N ARG A 75 -1.41 12.91 10.77
CA ARG A 75 -1.79 13.88 11.80
C ARG A 75 -3.25 13.71 12.22
N SER A 76 -4.14 13.32 11.31
CA SER A 76 -5.56 13.14 11.59
C SER A 76 -6.12 11.89 10.93
N SER A 77 -7.42 11.63 11.14
CA SER A 77 -8.12 10.58 10.40
C SER A 77 -8.17 10.93 8.90
N GLY A 78 -8.29 9.92 8.05
CA GLY A 78 -8.23 10.11 6.61
C GLY A 78 -8.49 8.83 5.84
N TYR A 79 -7.87 8.70 4.68
CA TYR A 79 -7.87 7.48 3.89
C TYR A 79 -6.58 7.31 3.09
N ALA A 80 -6.30 6.07 2.73
CA ALA A 80 -5.24 5.70 1.83
C ALA A 80 -5.82 4.94 0.63
N GLU A 81 -5.29 5.22 -0.55
CA GLU A 81 -5.56 4.50 -1.79
C GLU A 81 -4.27 4.45 -2.60
N GLY A 82 -4.19 3.57 -3.58
CA GLY A 82 -2.91 3.40 -4.25
C GLY A 82 -2.97 2.48 -5.45
N SER A 83 -1.80 2.07 -5.88
CA SER A 83 -1.65 1.14 -6.99
C SER A 83 -0.33 0.40 -6.94
N PHE A 84 -0.38 -0.85 -7.40
CA PHE A 84 0.80 -1.63 -7.72
C PHE A 84 1.10 -1.54 -9.22
N PHE A 85 2.38 -1.53 -9.54
CA PHE A 85 2.91 -1.55 -10.90
C PHE A 85 3.79 -2.78 -11.06
N GLY A 86 3.72 -3.41 -12.22
CA GLY A 86 4.42 -4.65 -12.46
C GLY A 86 4.49 -5.02 -13.92
N THR A 87 4.92 -6.25 -14.17
CA THR A 87 4.97 -6.84 -15.50
C THR A 87 4.53 -8.30 -15.45
N THR A 88 3.97 -8.80 -16.55
CA THR A 88 3.81 -10.24 -16.78
C THR A 88 5.15 -10.85 -17.20
N GLU A 89 5.24 -12.18 -17.24
CA GLU A 89 6.38 -12.92 -17.81
C GLU A 89 6.65 -12.57 -19.28
N SER A 90 5.61 -12.23 -20.06
CA SER A 90 5.73 -11.75 -21.44
C SER A 90 6.24 -10.30 -21.55
N GLY A 91 6.53 -9.63 -20.43
CA GLY A 91 7.02 -8.25 -20.38
C GLY A 91 5.92 -7.20 -20.54
N LYS A 92 4.64 -7.57 -20.53
CA LYS A 92 3.52 -6.62 -20.60
C LYS A 92 3.39 -5.90 -19.25
N SER A 93 3.37 -4.58 -19.29
CA SER A 93 3.12 -3.77 -18.09
C SER A 93 1.72 -4.03 -17.53
N ILE A 94 1.65 -4.16 -16.21
CA ILE A 94 0.41 -4.26 -15.46
C ILE A 94 0.29 -3.15 -14.41
N PHE A 95 -0.95 -2.85 -14.08
CA PHE A 95 -1.32 -1.88 -13.06
C PHE A 95 -2.54 -2.38 -12.31
N VAL A 96 -2.46 -2.40 -10.98
CA VAL A 96 -3.54 -2.89 -10.11
C VAL A 96 -3.86 -1.82 -9.08
N ARG A 97 -5.13 -1.40 -9.03
CA ARG A 97 -5.58 -0.42 -8.03
C ARG A 97 -5.66 -1.06 -6.65
N ILE A 98 -5.22 -0.32 -5.65
CA ILE A 98 -5.51 -0.59 -4.25
C ILE A 98 -6.72 0.27 -3.89
N PRO A 99 -7.88 -0.34 -3.61
CA PRO A 99 -9.07 0.41 -3.23
C PRO A 99 -8.83 1.25 -2.00
N ARG A 100 -9.60 2.34 -1.89
CA ARG A 100 -9.57 3.20 -0.72
C ARG A 100 -9.93 2.43 0.55
N PHE A 101 -9.17 2.66 1.61
CA PHE A 101 -9.52 2.26 2.97
C PHE A 101 -9.29 3.42 3.94
N ASN A 102 -10.07 3.43 5.03
CA ASN A 102 -10.06 4.52 6.00
C ASN A 102 -8.92 4.36 7.00
N LEU A 103 -8.35 5.49 7.41
CA LEU A 103 -7.42 5.64 8.50
C LEU A 103 -8.17 6.36 9.63
N SER A 104 -8.81 5.61 10.54
CA SER A 104 -9.68 6.19 11.56
C SER A 104 -9.01 6.12 12.93
N ILE A 105 -8.72 7.27 13.53
CA ILE A 105 -8.27 7.35 14.91
C ILE A 105 -9.37 6.73 15.79
N PRO A 106 -9.07 5.75 16.65
CA PRO A 106 -10.07 5.15 17.50
C PRO A 106 -10.70 6.19 18.43
N GLU A 107 -12.03 6.29 18.42
CA GLU A 107 -12.78 6.98 19.46
C GLU A 107 -12.89 6.02 20.66
N TRP A 108 -11.96 6.13 21.60
CA TRP A 108 -12.10 5.47 22.89
C TRP A 108 -13.00 6.37 23.75
N ALA A 109 -14.18 5.85 24.09
CA ALA A 109 -15.06 6.43 25.11
C ALA A 109 -14.57 6.03 26.51
#